data_AF-A0A957AQV4-F1
#
_entry.id   AF-A0A957AQV4-F1
#
_cell.length_a   1.000
_cell.length_b   1.000
_cell.length_c   1.000
_cell.angle_alpha   90.00
_cell.angle_beta   90.00
_cell.angle_gamma   90.00
#
_symmetry.space_group_name_H-M   'P 1'
#
loop_
_entity.id
_entity.type
_entity.pdbx_description
1 polymer ?
#
loop_
_entity_poly.entity_id
_entity_poly.type
_entity_poly.pdbx_seq_one_letter_code
_entity_poly.pdbx_strand_id
1 'polypeptide(L)'
;MASPLFIWLGSGRTRRRRIGPKGLLLDQAAHAGLPVPAGAVLTDELLRRFIEKGLVESYDGRLIAPDPELLHNTLFLSVRLPRFARPVALRAAFTPPAVSVPARLNVDLNDAIATTMALTGIWTGATRPAPGVRADVLVMDMVAVEHAGTALTGHSPTHDAITLHRGAEALTLAPALPRLGRGRQPDAERPPFARRLQMLLRGVRRTFGPGLWQIDWIDDGHICYLIQLSEPAEVKAQA
;
A
#
# COMPACT_ATOMS: atom_id res chain seq x y z
N MET A 1 -8.13 -14.47 22.44
CA MET A 1 -7.81 -14.82 21.04
C MET A 1 -6.49 -14.20 20.66
N ALA A 2 -5.55 -14.96 20.10
CA ALA A 2 -4.27 -14.41 19.64
C ALA A 2 -4.49 -13.34 18.54
N SER A 3 -3.74 -12.25 18.58
CA SER A 3 -3.73 -11.25 17.50
C SER A 3 -3.08 -11.86 16.25
N PRO A 4 -3.66 -11.65 15.05
CA PRO A 4 -3.07 -12.15 13.82
C PRO A 4 -1.74 -11.43 13.56
N LEU A 5 -0.73 -12.18 13.13
CA LEU A 5 0.59 -11.61 12.83
C LEU A 5 0.65 -10.97 11.44
N PHE A 6 -0.25 -11.37 10.54
CA PHE A 6 -0.49 -10.73 9.26
C PHE A 6 -1.97 -10.80 8.88
N ILE A 7 -2.39 -9.94 7.95
CA ILE A 7 -3.77 -9.87 7.44
C ILE A 7 -3.74 -9.73 5.92
N TRP A 8 -4.39 -10.64 5.20
CA TRP A 8 -4.58 -10.53 3.75
C TRP A 8 -5.45 -9.32 3.39
N LEU A 9 -5.04 -8.57 2.37
CA LEU A 9 -5.88 -7.54 1.75
C LEU A 9 -7.11 -8.20 1.11
N GLY A 10 -8.27 -7.59 1.30
CA GLY A 10 -9.57 -8.10 0.85
C GLY A 10 -10.29 -8.99 1.85
N SER A 11 -9.64 -9.31 2.99
CA SER A 11 -10.25 -10.12 4.05
C SER A 11 -11.28 -9.35 4.87
N GLY A 12 -11.24 -8.00 4.85
CA GLY A 12 -12.12 -7.14 5.64
C GLY A 12 -11.80 -7.17 7.14
N ARG A 13 -10.63 -7.70 7.53
CA ARG A 13 -10.25 -7.92 8.94
C ARG A 13 -9.44 -6.78 9.53
N THR A 14 -8.88 -5.89 8.71
CA THR A 14 -8.00 -4.79 9.16
C THR A 14 -8.70 -3.83 10.14
N ARG A 15 -9.99 -3.52 9.91
CA ARG A 15 -10.80 -2.64 10.79
C ARG A 15 -10.87 -3.14 12.23
N ARG A 16 -11.12 -4.44 12.42
CA ARG A 16 -11.23 -5.06 13.76
C ARG A 16 -9.88 -5.15 14.48
N ARG A 17 -8.77 -4.97 13.76
CA ARG A 17 -7.40 -5.12 14.25
C ARG A 17 -6.66 -3.79 14.38
N ARG A 18 -7.36 -2.66 14.24
CA ARG A 18 -6.80 -1.30 14.42
C ARG A 18 -5.58 -1.03 13.53
N ILE A 19 -5.55 -1.63 12.34
CA ILE A 19 -4.54 -1.35 11.33
C ILE A 19 -4.68 0.10 10.88
N GLY A 20 -3.54 0.73 10.58
CA GLY A 20 -3.47 2.10 10.11
C GLY A 20 -4.28 2.39 8.83
N PRO A 21 -4.54 3.68 8.53
CA PRO A 21 -5.37 4.09 7.39
C PRO A 21 -4.93 3.48 6.04
N LYS A 22 -3.62 3.40 5.77
CA LYS A 22 -3.10 2.84 4.52
C LYS A 22 -3.54 1.39 4.30
N GLY A 23 -3.31 0.53 5.30
CA GLY A 23 -3.68 -0.88 5.23
C GLY A 23 -5.20 -1.08 5.26
N LEU A 24 -5.91 -0.29 6.06
CA LEU A 24 -7.37 -0.32 6.17
C LEU A 24 -8.07 0.00 4.84
N LEU A 25 -7.66 1.09 4.18
CA LEU A 25 -8.27 1.53 2.94
C LEU A 25 -8.02 0.56 1.79
N LEU A 26 -6.83 -0.03 1.70
CA LEU A 26 -6.53 -1.04 0.67
C LEU A 26 -7.27 -2.36 0.91
N ASP A 27 -7.38 -2.80 2.17
CA ASP A 27 -8.18 -3.98 2.52
C ASP A 27 -9.66 -3.77 2.17
N GLN A 28 -10.22 -2.59 2.47
CA GLN A 28 -11.58 -2.23 2.09
C GLN A 28 -11.76 -2.16 0.57
N ALA A 29 -10.80 -1.59 -0.17
CA ALA A 29 -10.84 -1.52 -1.62
C ALA A 29 -10.86 -2.92 -2.26
N ALA A 30 -9.92 -3.77 -1.85
CA ALA A 30 -9.85 -5.16 -2.32
C ALA A 30 -11.12 -5.94 -1.95
N HIS A 31 -11.63 -5.74 -0.73
CA HIS A 31 -12.86 -6.40 -0.26
C HIS A 31 -14.10 -5.99 -1.09
N ALA A 32 -14.11 -4.75 -1.59
CA ALA A 32 -15.15 -4.22 -2.47
C ALA A 32 -14.98 -4.61 -3.96
N GLY A 33 -13.98 -5.45 -4.28
CA GLY A 33 -13.70 -5.90 -5.64
C GLY A 33 -13.01 -4.87 -6.52
N LEU A 34 -12.36 -3.85 -5.93
CA LEU A 34 -11.47 -2.98 -6.69
C LEU A 34 -10.17 -3.73 -7.01
N PRO A 35 -9.55 -3.46 -8.17
CA PRO A 35 -8.27 -4.07 -8.51
C PRO A 35 -7.17 -3.51 -7.59
N VAL A 36 -6.78 -4.31 -6.61
CA VAL A 36 -5.66 -4.07 -5.70
C VAL A 36 -4.68 -5.24 -5.90
N PRO A 37 -3.36 -5.01 -6.02
CA PRO A 37 -2.39 -6.09 -6.10
C PRO A 37 -2.51 -7.01 -4.89
N ALA A 38 -2.31 -8.31 -5.11
CA ALA A 38 -2.34 -9.28 -4.03
C ALA A 38 -1.29 -8.89 -2.97
N GLY A 39 -1.68 -8.98 -1.69
CA GLY A 39 -0.86 -8.42 -0.64
C GLY A 39 -1.40 -8.67 0.75
N ALA A 40 -0.55 -8.45 1.73
CA ALA A 40 -0.88 -8.60 3.15
C ALA A 40 -0.31 -7.43 3.95
N VAL A 41 -0.90 -7.18 5.12
CA VAL A 41 -0.35 -6.29 6.13
C VAL A 41 0.33 -7.15 7.18
N LEU A 42 1.64 -7.03 7.33
CA LEU A 42 2.38 -7.51 8.48
C LEU A 42 2.11 -6.56 9.64
N THR A 43 1.70 -7.12 10.77
CA THR A 43 1.21 -6.32 11.89
C THR A 43 2.34 -5.86 12.81
N ASP A 44 2.12 -4.77 13.54
CA ASP A 44 2.97 -4.36 14.66
C ASP A 44 3.15 -5.48 15.70
N GLU A 45 2.12 -6.32 15.91
CA GLU A 45 2.23 -7.48 16.79
C GLU A 45 3.27 -8.50 16.29
N LEU A 46 3.46 -8.66 14.98
CA LEU A 46 4.53 -9.49 14.44
C LEU A 46 5.91 -8.95 14.83
N LEU A 47 6.14 -7.65 14.65
CA LEU A 47 7.40 -7.02 15.03
C LEU A 47 7.67 -7.20 16.54
N ARG A 48 6.67 -6.94 17.38
CA ARG A 48 6.81 -7.14 18.85
C ARG A 48 7.18 -8.58 19.18
N ARG A 49 6.53 -9.57 18.54
CA ARG A 49 6.88 -10.99 18.73
C ARG A 49 8.30 -11.31 18.28
N PHE A 50 8.77 -10.70 17.20
CA PHE A 50 10.14 -10.90 16.74
C PHE A 50 11.15 -10.29 17.71
N ILE A 51 10.86 -9.11 18.29
CA ILE A 51 11.69 -8.50 19.34
C ILE A 51 11.69 -9.35 20.61
N GLU A 52 10.50 -9.76 21.10
CA GLU A 52 10.35 -10.63 22.27
C GLU A 52 11.12 -11.97 22.15
N LYS A 53 11.33 -12.44 20.92
CA LYS A 53 12.03 -13.70 20.63
C LYS A 53 13.50 -13.52 20.25
N GLY A 54 14.04 -12.30 20.26
CA GLY A 54 15.42 -12.02 19.84
C GLY A 54 15.67 -12.24 18.34
N LEU A 55 14.62 -12.28 17.51
CA LEU A 55 14.76 -12.36 16.05
C LEU A 55 15.06 -10.99 15.44
N VAL A 56 14.65 -9.93 16.13
CA VAL A 56 14.93 -8.55 15.78
C VAL A 56 15.41 -7.83 17.03
N GLU A 57 16.52 -7.12 16.92
CA GLU A 57 17.15 -6.41 18.04
C GLU A 57 17.41 -4.95 17.67
N SER A 58 17.47 -4.09 18.68
CA SER A 58 17.85 -2.69 18.50
C SER A 58 19.36 -2.54 18.69
N TYR A 59 20.05 -2.03 17.66
CA TYR A 59 21.47 -1.72 17.68
C TYR A 59 21.68 -0.33 17.06
N ASP A 60 22.27 0.59 17.83
CA ASP A 60 22.55 1.96 17.40
C ASP A 60 21.33 2.69 16.79
N GLY A 61 20.16 2.56 17.45
CA GLY A 61 18.91 3.17 17.01
C GLY A 61 18.31 2.54 15.74
N ARG A 62 18.87 1.44 15.24
CA ARG A 62 18.37 0.66 14.11
C ARG A 62 17.87 -0.69 14.58
N LEU A 63 16.88 -1.21 13.88
CA LEU A 63 16.50 -2.61 14.04
C LEU A 63 17.33 -3.46 13.10
N ILE A 64 17.91 -4.51 13.63
CA ILE A 64 18.66 -5.52 12.90
C ILE A 64 18.07 -6.89 13.20
N ALA A 65 18.28 -7.86 12.32
CA ALA A 65 18.02 -9.26 12.61
C ALA A 65 19.38 -9.98 12.64
N PRO A 66 19.83 -10.46 13.80
CA PRO A 66 21.14 -11.10 13.93
C PRO A 66 21.31 -12.33 13.03
N ASP A 67 20.20 -13.05 12.79
CA ASP A 67 20.14 -14.23 11.94
C ASP A 67 19.02 -14.06 10.88
N PRO A 68 19.38 -13.64 9.64
CA PRO A 68 18.43 -13.47 8.54
C PRO A 68 17.67 -14.75 8.18
N GLU A 69 18.33 -15.91 8.24
CA GLU A 69 17.74 -17.22 7.91
C GLU A 69 16.70 -17.61 8.95
N LEU A 70 17.00 -17.41 10.23
CA LEU A 70 16.06 -17.71 11.30
C LEU A 70 14.82 -16.80 11.25
N LEU A 71 15.00 -15.50 10.99
CA LEU A 71 13.88 -14.57 10.81
C LEU A 71 13.00 -14.99 9.63
N HIS A 72 13.63 -15.26 8.48
CA HIS A 72 12.94 -15.67 7.25
C HIS A 72 12.17 -16.98 7.45
N ASN A 73 12.83 -18.02 7.96
CA ASN A 73 12.19 -19.30 8.25
C ASN A 73 11.07 -19.16 9.27
N THR A 74 11.23 -18.29 10.28
CA THR A 74 10.13 -18.01 11.23
C THR A 74 8.93 -17.37 10.52
N LEU A 75 9.15 -16.42 9.59
CA LEU A 75 8.09 -15.77 8.84
C LEU A 75 7.26 -16.75 7.99
N PHE A 76 7.92 -17.70 7.32
CA PHE A 76 7.26 -18.63 6.39
C PHE A 76 6.80 -19.95 7.04
N LEU A 77 7.53 -20.47 8.02
CA LEU A 77 7.26 -21.78 8.62
C LEU A 77 6.43 -21.67 9.91
N SER A 78 6.76 -20.70 10.77
CA SER A 78 6.10 -20.52 12.07
C SER A 78 4.90 -19.59 11.99
N VAL A 79 5.10 -18.41 11.40
CA VAL A 79 4.03 -17.42 11.17
C VAL A 79 3.11 -17.85 10.02
N ARG A 80 3.62 -18.70 9.11
CA ARG A 80 2.90 -19.22 7.94
C ARG A 80 2.39 -18.12 7.01
N LEU A 81 3.21 -17.07 6.82
CA LEU A 81 2.98 -16.13 5.72
C LEU A 81 3.09 -16.92 4.41
N PRO A 82 2.08 -16.93 3.54
CA PRO A 82 2.21 -17.63 2.26
C PRO A 82 3.26 -16.97 1.36
N ARG A 83 3.89 -17.78 0.51
CA ARG A 83 4.91 -17.29 -0.41
C ARG A 83 4.28 -16.45 -1.52
N PHE A 84 4.97 -15.37 -1.86
CA PHE A 84 4.66 -14.56 -3.03
C PHE A 84 5.45 -15.13 -4.21
N ALA A 85 4.75 -15.35 -5.33
CA ALA A 85 5.35 -15.92 -6.54
C ALA A 85 6.16 -14.90 -7.35
N ARG A 86 6.07 -13.62 -6.98
CA ARG A 86 6.71 -12.48 -7.64
C ARG A 86 7.40 -11.61 -6.58
N PRO A 87 8.38 -10.79 -6.98
CA PRO A 87 8.91 -9.75 -6.11
C PRO A 87 7.80 -8.83 -5.60
N VAL A 88 7.97 -8.31 -4.39
CA VAL A 88 6.99 -7.47 -3.71
C VAL A 88 7.51 -6.05 -3.46
N ALA A 89 6.58 -5.13 -3.28
CA ALA A 89 6.81 -3.85 -2.63
C ALA A 89 6.50 -3.96 -1.15
N LEU A 90 7.44 -3.52 -0.30
CA LEU A 90 7.25 -3.33 1.13
C LEU A 90 7.13 -1.83 1.43
N ARG A 91 6.07 -1.43 2.13
CA ARG A 91 5.76 -0.03 2.45
C ARG A 91 5.40 0.14 3.91
N ALA A 92 5.87 1.22 4.53
CA ALA A 92 5.46 1.57 5.89
C ALA A 92 3.97 1.95 5.93
N ALA A 93 3.22 1.30 6.82
CA ALA A 93 1.81 1.56 7.11
C ALA A 93 1.62 2.04 8.57
N PHE A 94 2.58 2.82 9.07
CA PHE A 94 2.68 3.18 10.48
C PHE A 94 1.52 4.04 10.98
N THR A 95 1.20 3.90 12.27
CA THR A 95 0.16 4.68 12.95
C THR A 95 0.63 5.19 14.32
N PRO A 96 0.61 6.52 14.57
CA PRO A 96 0.36 7.58 13.59
C PRO A 96 1.40 7.56 12.46
N PRO A 97 1.13 8.22 11.31
CA PRO A 97 2.11 8.33 10.24
C PRO A 97 3.40 8.94 10.78
N ALA A 98 4.49 8.21 10.63
CA ALA A 98 5.83 8.64 11.00
C ALA A 98 6.48 9.49 9.90
N VAL A 99 7.78 9.79 10.08
CA VAL A 99 8.66 10.24 9.00
C VAL A 99 8.45 9.36 7.75
N SER A 100 8.46 9.99 6.57
CA SER A 100 8.33 9.28 5.30
C SER A 100 9.44 8.22 5.19
N VAL A 101 9.05 6.94 5.29
CA VAL A 101 9.94 5.80 5.08
C VAL A 101 9.85 5.40 3.61
N PRO A 102 10.96 5.45 2.85
CA PRO A 102 10.97 4.99 1.47
C PRO A 102 10.50 3.55 1.35
N ALA A 103 9.69 3.27 0.35
CA ALA A 103 9.30 1.90 0.01
C ALA A 103 10.53 1.08 -0.39
N ARG A 104 10.53 -0.22 -0.07
CA ARG A 104 11.47 -1.19 -0.62
C ARG A 104 10.77 -1.91 -1.76
N LEU A 105 11.25 -1.71 -2.98
CA LEU A 105 10.65 -2.26 -4.19
C LEU A 105 11.45 -3.46 -4.68
N ASN A 106 10.79 -4.35 -5.44
CA ASN A 106 11.41 -5.52 -6.06
C ASN A 106 12.13 -6.44 -5.05
N VAL A 107 11.52 -6.65 -3.88
CA VAL A 107 12.06 -7.55 -2.85
C VAL A 107 11.61 -8.96 -3.16
N ASP A 108 12.55 -9.89 -3.34
CA ASP A 108 12.21 -11.32 -3.38
C ASP A 108 12.04 -11.83 -1.94
N LEU A 109 10.80 -12.20 -1.59
CA LEU A 109 10.50 -12.74 -0.27
C LEU A 109 10.98 -14.19 -0.07
N ASN A 110 11.52 -14.83 -1.10
CA ASN A 110 12.17 -16.14 -0.98
C ASN A 110 13.67 -16.03 -0.67
N ASP A 111 14.25 -14.83 -0.76
CA ASP A 111 15.62 -14.53 -0.35
C ASP A 111 15.63 -14.03 1.11
N ALA A 112 16.26 -14.81 2.00
CA ALA A 112 16.33 -14.53 3.42
C ALA A 112 17.03 -13.19 3.73
N ILE A 113 18.11 -12.87 3.02
CA ILE A 113 18.88 -11.64 3.23
C ILE A 113 18.07 -10.45 2.72
N ALA A 114 17.55 -10.51 1.49
CA ALA A 114 16.77 -9.43 0.91
C ALA A 114 15.52 -9.10 1.75
N THR A 115 14.79 -10.14 2.16
CA THR A 115 13.61 -10.01 3.05
C THR A 115 13.97 -9.32 4.35
N THR A 116 15.01 -9.81 5.01
CA THR A 116 15.46 -9.32 6.32
C THR A 116 15.91 -7.87 6.23
N MET A 117 16.76 -7.53 5.27
CA MET A 117 17.24 -6.15 5.07
C MET A 117 16.09 -5.19 4.77
N ALA A 118 15.13 -5.62 3.97
CA ALA A 118 14.01 -4.77 3.59
C ALA A 118 13.04 -4.52 4.75
N LEU A 119 12.69 -5.56 5.53
CA LEU A 119 11.81 -5.43 6.70
C LEU A 119 12.45 -4.63 7.82
N THR A 120 13.68 -4.96 8.21
CA THR A 120 14.42 -4.25 9.27
C THR A 120 14.68 -2.79 8.88
N GLY A 121 14.96 -2.52 7.60
CA GLY A 121 15.09 -1.16 7.08
C GLY A 121 13.80 -0.34 7.18
N ILE A 122 12.63 -0.95 6.98
CA ILE A 122 11.34 -0.28 7.18
C ILE A 122 11.07 -0.07 8.67
N TRP A 123 11.18 -1.12 9.49
CA TRP A 123 10.89 -1.05 10.92
C TRP A 123 11.83 -0.09 11.66
N THR A 124 13.07 0.07 11.21
CA THR A 124 13.98 1.13 11.71
C THR A 124 13.39 2.53 11.54
N GLY A 125 12.54 2.76 10.53
CA GLY A 125 11.81 4.02 10.39
C GLY A 125 10.80 4.26 11.53
N ALA A 126 10.33 3.21 12.20
CA ALA A 126 9.42 3.28 13.34
C ALA A 126 10.14 3.46 14.69
N THR A 127 11.46 3.28 14.77
CA THR A 127 12.22 3.57 16.00
C THR A 127 12.48 5.06 16.18
N ARG A 128 12.29 5.87 15.12
CA ARG A 128 12.59 7.30 15.10
C ARG A 128 11.46 8.25 15.55
N PRO A 129 10.17 7.87 15.62
CA PRO A 129 9.16 8.71 16.27
C PRO A 129 8.86 8.21 17.69
N ALA A 130 8.32 9.11 18.51
CA ALA A 130 7.94 8.95 19.91
C ALA A 130 7.28 7.59 20.27
N PRO A 131 7.36 7.16 21.54
CA PRO A 131 6.70 5.94 22.02
C PRO A 131 5.22 5.89 21.60
N GLY A 132 4.78 4.73 21.10
CA GLY A 132 3.38 4.49 20.73
C GLY A 132 3.09 4.33 19.22
N VAL A 133 4.10 4.39 18.35
CA VAL A 133 3.92 4.10 16.91
C VAL A 133 3.69 2.60 16.68
N ARG A 134 2.59 2.25 16.00
CA ARG A 134 2.39 0.90 15.44
C ARG A 134 3.15 0.78 14.12
N ALA A 135 4.03 -0.21 14.01
CA ALA A 135 4.95 -0.42 12.90
C ALA A 135 4.44 -1.43 11.85
N ASP A 136 3.16 -1.31 11.44
CA ASP A 136 2.59 -2.17 10.41
C ASP A 136 3.33 -2.00 9.06
N VAL A 137 3.53 -3.09 8.32
CA VAL A 137 4.17 -3.09 6.99
C VAL A 137 3.23 -3.68 5.96
N LEU A 138 3.00 -2.93 4.88
CA LEU A 138 2.22 -3.38 3.74
C LEU A 138 3.15 -4.11 2.75
N VAL A 139 2.77 -5.33 2.39
CA VAL A 139 3.42 -6.21 1.43
C VAL A 139 2.48 -6.38 0.25
N MET A 140 2.93 -6.07 -0.97
CA MET A 140 2.10 -6.18 -2.18
C MET A 140 2.93 -6.68 -3.35
N ASP A 141 2.34 -7.52 -4.20
CA ASP A 141 2.96 -7.91 -5.47
C ASP A 141 3.40 -6.69 -6.27
N MET A 142 4.59 -6.78 -6.87
CA MET A 142 5.03 -5.81 -7.87
C MET A 142 4.17 -5.96 -9.14
N VAL A 143 3.70 -4.82 -9.64
CA VAL A 143 2.95 -4.72 -10.88
C VAL A 143 3.87 -4.16 -11.96
N ALA A 144 3.88 -4.78 -13.14
CA ALA A 144 4.59 -4.24 -14.30
C ALA A 144 4.00 -2.87 -14.65
N VAL A 145 4.86 -1.87 -14.84
CA VAL A 145 4.41 -0.50 -15.05
C VAL A 145 4.46 -0.17 -16.54
N GLU A 146 3.30 -0.04 -17.17
CA GLU A 146 3.19 0.69 -18.45
C GLU A 146 2.88 2.16 -18.21
N HIS A 147 1.95 2.42 -17.29
CA HIS A 147 1.60 3.77 -16.85
C HIS A 147 1.43 3.79 -15.33
N ALA A 148 1.83 4.90 -14.70
CA ALA A 148 1.58 5.11 -13.29
C ALA A 148 1.26 6.58 -13.07
N GLY A 149 0.57 6.87 -11.97
CA GLY A 149 0.17 8.22 -11.69
C GLY A 149 -0.46 8.39 -10.32
N THR A 150 -0.81 9.64 -10.07
CA THR A 150 -1.68 10.02 -8.96
C THR A 150 -2.95 10.65 -9.54
N ALA A 151 -4.09 10.33 -8.96
CA ALA A 151 -5.38 10.90 -9.31
C ALA A 151 -5.99 11.58 -8.09
N LEU A 152 -6.53 12.77 -8.27
CA LEU A 152 -7.33 13.48 -7.27
C LEU A 152 -8.80 13.48 -7.71
N THR A 153 -9.64 12.77 -6.97
CA THR A 153 -11.10 12.81 -7.11
C THR A 153 -11.69 13.64 -5.97
N GLY A 154 -12.85 14.24 -6.19
CA GLY A 154 -13.55 15.14 -5.27
C GLY A 154 -13.37 16.63 -5.57
N HIS A 155 -12.27 17.04 -6.21
CA HIS A 155 -11.94 18.45 -6.43
C HIS A 155 -12.86 19.19 -7.42
N SER A 156 -13.25 18.52 -8.52
CA SER A 156 -14.23 19.04 -9.50
C SER A 156 -15.44 18.11 -9.58
N PRO A 157 -16.67 18.60 -9.80
CA PRO A 157 -17.85 17.74 -9.96
C PRO A 157 -17.83 16.93 -11.27
N THR A 158 -17.10 17.40 -12.29
CA THR A 158 -17.16 16.85 -13.66
C THR A 158 -15.89 16.12 -14.07
N HIS A 159 -14.75 16.38 -13.41
CA HIS A 159 -13.45 15.82 -13.79
C HIS A 159 -12.65 15.38 -12.56
N ASP A 160 -11.72 14.46 -12.80
CA ASP A 160 -10.66 14.04 -11.89
C ASP A 160 -9.33 14.59 -12.38
N ALA A 161 -8.50 15.12 -11.47
CA ALA A 161 -7.18 15.65 -11.83
C ALA A 161 -6.16 14.51 -11.84
N ILE A 162 -5.40 14.36 -12.93
CA ILE A 162 -4.47 13.25 -13.13
C ILE A 162 -3.06 13.76 -13.34
N THR A 163 -2.11 13.21 -12.59
CA THR A 163 -0.67 13.40 -12.78
C THR A 163 -0.07 12.06 -13.19
N LEU A 164 0.65 12.00 -14.31
CA LEU A 164 1.39 10.80 -14.72
C LEU A 164 2.84 10.86 -14.25
N HIS A 165 3.33 9.73 -13.77
CA HIS A 165 4.72 9.54 -13.40
C HIS A 165 5.42 8.79 -14.53
N ARG A 166 6.32 9.46 -15.28
CA ARG A 166 7.23 8.81 -16.25
C ARG A 166 8.66 8.98 -15.76
N GLY A 167 9.20 7.96 -15.10
CA GLY A 167 10.53 8.08 -14.47
C GLY A 167 10.51 9.12 -13.33
N ALA A 168 11.57 9.92 -13.21
CA ALA A 168 11.69 10.96 -12.17
C ALA A 168 10.93 12.26 -12.47
N GLU A 169 10.35 12.41 -13.67
CA GLU A 169 9.65 13.62 -14.09
C GLU A 169 8.13 13.35 -14.22
N ALA A 170 7.35 14.16 -13.51
CA ALA A 170 5.89 14.14 -13.63
C ALA A 170 5.48 14.93 -14.88
N LEU A 171 4.91 14.26 -15.87
CA LEU A 171 4.33 14.91 -17.04
C LEU A 171 2.82 15.04 -16.82
N THR A 172 2.33 16.27 -16.76
CA THR A 172 0.89 16.55 -16.73
C THR A 172 0.32 16.36 -18.14
N LEU A 173 -0.23 15.19 -18.43
CA LEU A 173 -1.15 15.02 -19.57
C LEU A 173 -2.41 15.85 -19.27
N ALA A 174 -3.13 16.29 -20.32
CA ALA A 174 -4.32 17.14 -20.23
C ALA A 174 -5.08 16.96 -18.89
N PRO A 175 -5.16 18.01 -18.04
CA PRO A 175 -5.15 17.90 -16.57
C PRO A 175 -6.42 17.31 -15.95
N ALA A 176 -7.35 16.81 -16.77
CA ALA A 176 -8.70 16.51 -16.37
C ALA A 176 -9.24 15.28 -17.11
N LEU A 177 -9.45 14.20 -16.38
CA LEU A 177 -10.14 13.01 -16.85
C LEU A 177 -11.63 13.14 -16.50
N PRO A 178 -12.56 13.16 -17.48
CA PRO A 178 -13.97 13.29 -17.16
C PRO A 178 -14.49 12.17 -16.28
N ARG A 179 -15.36 12.51 -15.34
CA ARG A 179 -15.96 11.53 -14.45
C ARG A 179 -16.93 10.63 -15.20
N LEU A 180 -16.77 9.34 -14.95
CA LEU A 180 -17.71 8.36 -15.46
C LEU A 180 -18.95 8.30 -14.56
N GLY A 181 -20.08 8.76 -15.10
CA GLY A 181 -21.39 8.66 -14.44
C GLY A 181 -21.87 7.22 -14.27
N ARG A 182 -22.96 7.05 -13.50
CA ARG A 182 -23.59 5.75 -13.28
C ARG A 182 -24.05 5.15 -14.62
N GLY A 183 -23.70 3.89 -14.89
CA GLY A 183 -24.08 3.17 -16.10
C GLY A 183 -23.39 3.61 -17.40
N ARG A 184 -22.57 4.67 -17.38
CA ARG A 184 -21.81 5.09 -18.57
C ARG A 184 -20.58 4.21 -18.80
N GLN A 185 -20.16 4.09 -20.05
CA GLN A 185 -18.90 3.47 -20.43
C GLN A 185 -17.84 4.53 -20.75
N PRO A 186 -16.54 4.24 -20.56
CA PRO A 186 -15.48 5.10 -21.05
C PRO A 186 -15.60 5.34 -22.56
N ASP A 187 -15.27 6.56 -22.98
CA ASP A 187 -15.20 6.92 -24.40
C ASP A 187 -14.15 6.05 -25.11
N ALA A 188 -14.53 5.43 -26.23
CA ALA A 188 -13.72 4.47 -26.95
C ALA A 188 -12.49 5.12 -27.59
N GLU A 189 -12.56 6.41 -27.93
CA GLU A 189 -11.47 7.19 -28.53
C GLU A 189 -10.36 7.53 -27.53
N ARG A 190 -10.58 7.27 -26.23
CA ARG A 190 -9.56 7.51 -25.21
C ARG A 190 -8.49 6.42 -25.21
N PRO A 191 -7.25 6.78 -24.83
CA PRO A 191 -6.20 5.79 -24.60
C PRO A 191 -6.66 4.65 -23.67
N PRO A 192 -6.27 3.39 -23.93
CA PRO A 192 -6.68 2.24 -23.13
C PRO A 192 -6.49 2.40 -21.61
N PHE A 193 -5.33 2.91 -21.17
CA PHE A 193 -5.05 3.14 -19.75
C PHE A 193 -6.02 4.15 -19.12
N ALA A 194 -6.39 5.22 -19.85
CA ALA A 194 -7.29 6.25 -19.36
C ALA A 194 -8.70 5.71 -19.12
N ARG A 195 -9.16 4.80 -19.98
CA ARG A 195 -10.45 4.09 -19.82
C ARG A 195 -10.46 3.20 -18.58
N ARG A 196 -9.38 2.43 -18.36
CA ARG A 196 -9.22 1.60 -17.17
C ARG A 196 -9.12 2.44 -15.89
N LEU A 197 -8.41 3.55 -15.93
CA LEU A 197 -8.35 4.50 -14.82
C LEU A 197 -9.73 5.09 -14.50
N GLN A 198 -10.52 5.52 -15.51
CA GLN A 198 -11.90 5.98 -15.26
C GLN A 198 -12.76 4.93 -14.55
N MET A 199 -12.60 3.67 -14.93
CA MET A 199 -13.28 2.54 -14.29
C MET A 199 -12.85 2.36 -12.84
N LEU A 200 -11.54 2.41 -12.57
CA LEU A 200 -10.99 2.37 -11.21
C LEU A 200 -11.53 3.52 -10.35
N LEU A 201 -11.45 4.77 -10.83
CA LEU A 201 -11.88 5.95 -10.08
C LEU A 201 -13.39 5.94 -9.80
N ARG A 202 -14.20 5.45 -10.75
CA ARG A 202 -15.64 5.21 -10.50
C ARG A 202 -15.84 4.18 -9.40
N GLY A 203 -15.07 3.10 -9.41
CA GLY A 203 -15.06 2.09 -8.36
C GLY A 203 -14.72 2.68 -6.99
N VAL A 204 -13.65 3.47 -6.90
CA VAL A 204 -13.23 4.17 -5.66
C VAL A 204 -14.37 5.04 -5.13
N ARG A 205 -14.97 5.91 -5.95
CA ARG A 205 -16.11 6.75 -5.51
C ARG A 205 -17.31 5.94 -5.03
N ARG A 206 -17.59 4.79 -5.65
CA ARG A 206 -18.68 3.89 -5.22
C ARG A 206 -18.37 3.25 -3.85
N THR A 207 -17.11 2.89 -3.61
CA THR A 207 -16.68 2.18 -2.40
C THR A 207 -16.52 3.11 -1.20
N PHE A 208 -15.92 4.29 -1.40
CA PHE A 208 -15.56 5.21 -0.31
C PHE A 208 -16.50 6.42 -0.20
N GLY A 209 -17.45 6.56 -1.13
CA GLY A 209 -18.42 7.64 -1.11
C GLY A 209 -17.86 8.98 -1.57
N PRO A 210 -18.64 10.06 -1.39
CA PRO A 210 -18.17 11.42 -1.69
C PRO A 210 -17.01 11.79 -0.76
N GLY A 211 -16.02 12.49 -1.31
CA GLY A 211 -14.85 12.91 -0.57
C GLY A 211 -13.72 13.32 -1.50
N LEU A 212 -12.76 14.04 -0.94
CA LEU A 212 -11.52 14.36 -1.62
C LEU A 212 -10.53 13.22 -1.38
N TRP A 213 -10.21 12.47 -2.44
CA TRP A 213 -9.33 11.30 -2.36
C TRP A 213 -8.16 11.46 -3.29
N GLN A 214 -6.97 11.24 -2.76
CA GLN A 214 -5.74 11.04 -3.52
C GLN A 214 -5.50 9.54 -3.72
N ILE A 215 -5.29 9.15 -4.97
CA ILE A 215 -5.22 7.76 -5.42
C ILE A 215 -3.92 7.58 -6.18
N ASP A 216 -3.00 6.76 -5.67
CA ASP A 216 -1.85 6.31 -6.45
C ASP A 216 -2.21 5.02 -7.19
N TRP A 217 -1.92 4.98 -8.48
CA TRP A 217 -2.34 3.91 -9.37
C TRP A 217 -1.21 3.49 -10.32
N ILE A 218 -1.28 2.22 -10.74
CA ILE A 218 -0.40 1.62 -11.74
C ILE A 218 -1.25 0.86 -12.75
N ASP A 219 -0.90 0.94 -14.01
CA ASP A 219 -1.51 0.21 -15.11
C ASP A 219 -0.47 -0.69 -15.78
N ASP A 220 -0.78 -1.98 -15.93
CA ASP A 220 0.09 -3.01 -16.53
C ASP A 220 -0.25 -3.32 -18.00
N GLY A 221 -0.97 -2.42 -18.66
CA GLY A 221 -1.50 -2.64 -20.01
C GLY A 221 -2.85 -3.36 -20.06
N HIS A 222 -3.23 -4.06 -18.99
CA HIS A 222 -4.43 -4.89 -18.91
C HIS A 222 -5.38 -4.45 -17.79
N ILE A 223 -4.82 -4.14 -16.62
CA ILE A 223 -5.53 -3.78 -15.39
C ILE A 223 -4.89 -2.51 -14.82
N CYS A 224 -5.75 -1.57 -14.42
CA CYS A 224 -5.35 -0.39 -13.65
C CYS A 224 -5.62 -0.67 -12.16
N TYR A 225 -4.55 -0.79 -11.40
CA TYR A 225 -4.54 -1.16 -9.99
C TYR A 225 -4.48 0.07 -9.08
N LEU A 226 -5.20 -0.01 -7.96
CA LEU A 226 -5.05 0.88 -6.82
C LEU A 226 -3.86 0.45 -5.97
N ILE A 227 -2.89 1.34 -5.79
CA ILE A 227 -1.66 1.08 -5.01
C ILE A 227 -1.71 1.78 -3.66
N GLN A 228 -2.30 2.97 -3.58
CA GLN A 228 -2.50 3.70 -2.34
C GLN A 228 -3.75 4.57 -2.43
N LEU A 229 -4.46 4.70 -1.30
CA LEU A 229 -5.58 5.63 -1.13
C LEU A 229 -5.36 6.44 0.14
N SER A 230 -5.57 7.74 0.07
CA SER A 230 -5.52 8.64 1.23
C SER A 230 -6.39 9.87 1.02
N GLU A 231 -6.80 10.50 2.12
CA GLU A 231 -7.23 11.89 2.10
C GLU A 231 -6.01 12.80 1.85
N PRO A 232 -6.09 13.80 0.96
CA PRO A 232 -4.96 14.68 0.70
C PRO A 232 -4.65 15.57 1.92
N ALA A 233 -3.37 15.93 2.05
CA ALA A 233 -2.82 16.60 3.23
C ALA A 233 -3.50 17.94 3.57
N GLU A 234 -4.09 18.64 2.59
CA GLU A 234 -4.75 19.94 2.77
C GLU A 234 -6.05 19.87 3.61
N VAL A 235 -6.69 18.71 3.74
CA VAL A 235 -7.94 18.56 4.50
C VAL A 235 -7.70 18.55 6.02
N LYS A 236 -6.48 18.28 6.47
CA LYS A 236 -6.16 18.16 7.91
C LYS A 236 -5.84 19.47 8.62
N ALA A 237 -5.76 20.59 7.90
CA ALA A 237 -5.41 21.90 8.48
C ALA A 237 -6.64 22.73 8.91
N GLN A 238 -7.87 22.25 8.69
CA GLN A 238 -9.11 23.01 8.94
C GLN A 238 -10.17 22.25 9.77
N ALA A 239 -9.79 21.16 10.43
CA ALA A 239 -10.67 20.41 11.33
C ALA A 239 -10.18 20.44 12.78
#